data_AF-A0A3N6DP51-F1
#
_entry.id   AF-A0A3N6DP51-F1
#
_cell.length_a   1.000
_cell.length_b   1.000
_cell.length_c   1.000
_cell.angle_alpha   90.00
_cell.angle_beta   90.00
_cell.angle_gamma   90.00
#
_symmetry.space_group_name_H-M   'P 1'
#
loop_
_entity.id
_entity.type
_entity.pdbx_description
1 polymer ?
#
loop_
_entity_poly.entity_id
_entity_poly.type
_entity_poly.pdbx_seq_one_letter_code
_entity_poly.pdbx_strand_id
1 'polypeptide(L)'
;MVTDLTGSSSPSGHWVIDYGMTSGNVTEAESVKTAEPQPAKKVADQLIGGLVGRAQAEGLQLTGEGGLLQQLAKRLLESALNGEITDHLGYDKHDPAAKNGGNSRNGTRSKTVLTDAGPVENCAP
;
A
#
# COMPACT_ATOMS: atom_id res chain seq x y z
N MET A 1 -0.97 -52.51 37.57
CA MET A 1 -2.34 -52.49 38.12
C MET A 1 -3.30 -52.58 36.94
N VAL A 2 -4.13 -53.61 36.95
CA VAL A 2 -5.19 -53.93 35.99
C VAL A 2 -6.45 -53.16 36.39
N THR A 3 -7.20 -52.63 35.44
CA THR A 3 -8.68 -52.68 35.44
C THR A 3 -9.19 -52.74 34.01
N ASP A 4 -10.07 -53.69 33.76
CA ASP A 4 -10.39 -54.31 32.48
C ASP A 4 -11.22 -53.47 31.50
N LEU A 5 -10.88 -53.58 30.22
CA LEU A 5 -11.74 -53.23 29.08
C LEU A 5 -12.48 -54.50 28.65
N THR A 6 -13.72 -54.68 29.07
CA THR A 6 -14.57 -55.77 28.55
C THR A 6 -15.07 -55.40 27.15
N GLY A 7 -14.25 -55.68 26.14
CA GLY A 7 -14.63 -55.59 24.73
C GLY A 7 -15.46 -56.82 24.31
N SER A 8 -16.76 -56.64 24.15
CA SER A 8 -17.63 -57.62 23.48
C SER A 8 -17.48 -57.47 21.98
N SER A 9 -16.80 -58.44 21.34
CA SER A 9 -16.70 -58.53 19.88
C SER A 9 -17.98 -59.16 19.31
N SER A 10 -18.65 -58.45 18.40
CA SER A 10 -19.59 -59.06 17.45
C SER A 10 -19.22 -58.68 16.01
N PRO A 11 -19.39 -59.58 15.03
CA PRO A 11 -18.59 -59.58 13.82
C PRO A 11 -19.41 -59.10 12.61
N SER A 12 -19.45 -57.80 12.39
CA SER A 12 -19.84 -57.22 11.09
C SER A 12 -19.57 -55.73 11.12
N GLY A 13 -18.75 -55.24 10.19
CA GLY A 13 -18.25 -53.86 10.19
C GLY A 13 -19.35 -52.82 10.06
N HIS A 14 -19.45 -51.94 11.05
CA HIS A 14 -19.91 -50.55 10.92
C HIS A 14 -19.54 -49.80 12.22
N TRP A 15 -18.69 -48.78 12.14
CA TRP A 15 -18.41 -47.90 13.28
C TRP A 15 -19.54 -46.88 13.39
N VAL A 16 -20.45 -47.04 14.35
CA VAL A 16 -21.37 -45.97 14.75
C VAL A 16 -20.71 -45.19 15.87
N ILE A 17 -20.35 -43.94 15.62
CA ILE A 17 -19.94 -42.98 16.65
C ILE A 17 -21.18 -42.13 16.95
N ASP A 18 -21.82 -42.34 18.10
CA ASP A 18 -22.89 -41.46 18.56
C ASP A 18 -22.29 -40.10 18.96
N TYR A 19 -22.53 -39.07 18.14
CA TYR A 19 -22.27 -37.67 18.52
C TYR A 19 -23.46 -37.14 19.33
N GLY A 20 -23.39 -37.28 20.66
CA GLY A 20 -24.29 -36.59 21.59
C GLY A 20 -23.90 -35.11 21.74
N MET A 21 -24.82 -34.22 21.38
CA MET A 21 -24.72 -32.75 21.48
C MET A 21 -24.26 -32.23 22.85
N THR A 22 -23.35 -31.27 22.86
CA THR A 22 -23.40 -30.16 23.82
C THR A 22 -23.61 -28.85 23.06
N SER A 23 -24.85 -28.36 23.16
CA SER A 23 -25.24 -27.01 22.82
C SER A 23 -24.52 -26.03 23.74
N GLY A 24 -23.82 -25.06 23.15
CA GLY A 24 -23.10 -24.01 23.86
C GLY A 24 -22.90 -22.82 22.95
N ASN A 25 -23.82 -21.87 23.04
CA ASN A 25 -23.73 -20.54 22.43
C ASN A 25 -22.42 -19.85 22.85
N VAL A 26 -21.62 -19.38 21.89
CA VAL A 26 -20.71 -18.25 22.15
C VAL A 26 -20.99 -17.18 21.10
N THR A 27 -21.76 -16.22 21.56
CA THR A 27 -22.07 -14.93 20.96
C THR A 27 -20.80 -14.16 20.63
N GLU A 28 -20.89 -13.37 19.56
CA GLU A 28 -20.00 -12.27 19.20
C GLU A 28 -19.34 -11.55 20.39
N ALA A 29 -18.05 -11.29 20.18
CA ALA A 29 -17.33 -10.04 20.46
C ALA A 29 -16.02 -10.32 21.22
N GLU A 30 -14.90 -10.24 20.49
CA GLU A 30 -13.96 -9.16 20.83
C GLU A 30 -13.09 -8.80 19.62
N SER A 31 -13.35 -7.60 19.14
CA SER A 31 -12.50 -6.84 18.25
C SER A 31 -11.10 -6.74 18.87
N VAL A 32 -10.12 -7.42 18.27
CA VAL A 32 -8.72 -7.08 18.52
C VAL A 32 -8.45 -5.73 17.86
N LYS A 33 -8.75 -4.64 18.58
CA LYS A 33 -8.20 -3.32 18.30
C LYS A 33 -6.72 -3.35 18.68
N THR A 34 -5.89 -3.80 17.74
CA THR A 34 -4.47 -3.47 17.74
C THR A 34 -4.36 -1.96 17.55
N ALA A 35 -4.11 -1.23 18.62
CA ALA A 35 -3.94 0.22 18.62
C ALA A 35 -2.45 0.58 18.71
N GLU A 36 -1.78 0.76 17.56
CA GLU A 36 -0.52 1.52 17.33
C GLU A 36 -0.43 1.91 15.82
N PRO A 37 0.25 2.98 15.35
CA PRO A 37 0.87 4.15 15.99
C PRO A 37 0.09 5.46 15.68
N GLN A 38 -0.39 6.15 16.70
CA GLN A 38 -1.22 7.38 16.53
C GLN A 38 -0.49 8.65 16.02
N PRO A 39 0.82 8.89 16.27
CA PRO A 39 1.43 10.17 15.90
C PRO A 39 1.66 10.29 14.38
N ALA A 40 2.14 9.22 13.72
CA ALA A 40 2.40 9.25 12.28
C ALA A 40 1.13 9.46 11.45
N LYS A 41 0.04 8.79 11.82
CA LYS A 41 -1.27 8.99 11.18
C LYS A 41 -1.76 10.43 11.35
N LYS A 42 -1.67 10.99 12.55
CA LYS A 42 -2.08 12.38 12.81
C LYS A 42 -1.28 13.40 11.99
N VAL A 43 0.03 13.19 11.85
CA VAL A 43 0.88 14.02 10.98
C VAL A 43 0.46 13.89 9.52
N ALA A 44 0.22 12.67 9.04
CA ALA A 44 -0.26 12.45 7.68
C ALA A 44 -1.61 13.15 7.42
N ASP A 45 -2.57 13.02 8.34
CA ASP A 45 -3.88 13.67 8.24
C ASP A 45 -3.75 15.20 8.18
N GLN A 46 -2.82 15.79 8.95
CA GLN A 46 -2.53 17.23 8.88
C GLN A 46 -1.92 17.66 7.56
N LEU A 47 -0.98 16.87 7.01
CA LEU A 47 -0.36 17.14 5.70
C LEU A 47 -1.38 17.04 4.57
N ILE A 48 -2.24 16.00 4.60
CA ILE A 48 -3.33 15.82 3.64
C ILE A 48 -4.31 16.98 3.73
N GLY A 49 -4.75 17.36 4.93
CA GLY A 49 -5.61 18.52 5.16
C GLY A 49 -4.98 19.82 4.64
N GLY A 50 -3.69 20.01 4.84
CA GLY A 50 -2.93 21.15 4.31
C GLY A 50 -2.87 21.18 2.79
N LEU A 51 -2.65 20.05 2.13
CA LEU A 51 -2.66 19.94 0.67
C LEU A 51 -4.03 20.26 0.08
N VAL A 52 -5.10 19.69 0.66
CA VAL A 52 -6.48 19.96 0.23
C VAL A 52 -6.85 21.42 0.46
N GLY A 53 -6.50 22.00 1.61
CA GLY A 53 -6.77 23.41 1.92
C GLY A 53 -6.09 24.37 0.95
N ARG A 54 -4.83 24.10 0.57
CA ARG A 54 -4.12 24.90 -0.46
C ARG A 54 -4.76 24.75 -1.83
N ALA A 55 -5.10 23.53 -2.23
CA ALA A 55 -5.77 23.28 -3.51
C ALA A 55 -7.11 24.04 -3.60
N GLN A 56 -7.90 24.03 -2.53
CA GLN A 56 -9.15 24.79 -2.46
C GLN A 56 -8.91 26.31 -2.54
N ALA A 57 -7.90 26.82 -1.85
CA ALA A 57 -7.54 28.24 -1.90
C ALA A 57 -7.08 28.69 -3.30
N GLU A 58 -6.44 27.79 -4.06
CA GLU A 58 -6.02 28.01 -5.44
C GLU A 58 -7.14 27.71 -6.46
N GLY A 59 -8.32 27.27 -6.00
CA GLY A 59 -9.45 26.92 -6.87
C GLY A 59 -9.29 25.62 -7.65
N LEU A 60 -8.35 24.75 -7.27
CA LEU A 60 -8.16 23.45 -7.90
C LEU A 60 -9.28 22.49 -7.51
N GLN A 61 -9.75 21.73 -8.50
CA GLN A 61 -10.59 20.57 -8.26
C GLN A 61 -9.77 19.45 -7.59
N LEU A 62 -10.41 18.66 -6.72
CA LEU A 62 -9.76 17.51 -6.11
C LEU A 62 -9.41 16.44 -7.16
N THR A 63 -10.30 16.24 -8.12
CA THR A 63 -10.23 15.26 -9.21
C THR A 63 -10.45 15.93 -10.55
N GLY A 64 -10.24 15.19 -11.65
CA GLY A 64 -10.42 15.72 -13.01
C GLY A 64 -9.16 16.40 -13.55
N GLU A 65 -9.26 16.88 -14.79
CA GLU A 65 -8.11 17.44 -15.52
C GLU A 65 -7.54 18.69 -14.81
N GLY A 66 -6.23 18.69 -14.59
CA GLY A 66 -5.52 19.70 -13.80
C GLY A 66 -5.74 19.62 -12.29
N GLY A 67 -6.52 18.64 -11.80
CA GLY A 67 -6.88 18.51 -10.39
C GLY A 67 -5.72 18.06 -9.48
N LEU A 68 -5.93 18.17 -8.16
CA LEU A 68 -4.91 17.86 -7.16
C LEU A 68 -4.36 16.44 -7.27
N LEU A 69 -5.23 15.43 -7.43
CA LEU A 69 -4.79 14.03 -7.52
C LEU A 69 -3.93 13.78 -8.76
N GLN A 70 -4.27 14.38 -9.89
CA GLN A 70 -3.51 14.24 -11.13
C GLN A 70 -2.12 14.90 -11.00
N GLN A 71 -2.05 16.08 -10.36
CA GLN A 71 -0.77 16.73 -10.07
C GLN A 71 0.09 15.94 -9.08
N LEU A 72 -0.53 15.32 -8.07
CA LEU A 72 0.18 14.44 -7.14
C LEU A 72 0.74 13.21 -7.86
N ALA A 73 -0.08 12.55 -8.68
CA ALA A 73 0.33 11.41 -9.49
C ALA A 73 1.51 11.78 -10.42
N LYS A 74 1.45 12.95 -11.07
CA LYS A 74 2.56 13.50 -11.86
C LYS A 74 3.85 13.60 -11.06
N ARG A 75 3.80 14.27 -9.89
CA ARG A 75 4.98 14.48 -9.05
C ARG A 75 5.57 13.17 -8.54
N LEU A 76 4.73 12.21 -8.16
CA LEU A 76 5.17 10.89 -7.73
C LEU A 76 5.88 10.13 -8.86
N LEU A 77 5.31 10.16 -10.07
CA LEU A 77 5.91 9.53 -11.24
C LEU A 77 7.26 10.16 -11.62
N GLU A 78 7.32 11.49 -11.69
CA GLU A 78 8.57 12.22 -11.99
C GLU A 78 9.63 12.00 -10.90
N SER A 79 9.23 11.94 -9.63
CA SER A 79 10.15 11.65 -8.52
C SER A 79 10.71 10.24 -8.61
N ALA A 80 9.89 9.25 -8.95
CA ALA A 80 10.34 7.86 -9.11
C ALA A 80 11.35 7.74 -10.27
N LEU A 81 11.05 8.33 -11.42
CA LEU A 81 11.93 8.33 -12.59
C LEU A 81 13.24 9.07 -12.34
N ASN A 82 13.21 10.20 -11.63
CA ASN A 82 14.43 10.92 -11.28
C ASN A 82 15.30 10.12 -10.31
N GLY A 83 14.69 9.41 -9.36
CA GLY A 83 15.37 8.47 -8.47
C GLY A 83 16.08 7.37 -9.25
N GLU A 84 15.39 6.72 -10.19
CA GLU A 84 15.96 5.66 -11.03
C GLU A 84 17.18 6.13 -11.82
N ILE A 85 17.16 7.34 -12.39
CA ILE A 85 18.32 7.89 -13.11
C ILE A 85 19.46 8.22 -12.14
N THR A 86 19.17 8.71 -10.93
CA THR A 86 20.20 8.93 -9.91
C THR A 86 20.85 7.61 -9.51
N ASP A 87 20.08 6.55 -9.33
CA ASP A 87 20.59 5.21 -9.03
C ASP A 87 21.40 4.64 -10.21
N HIS A 88 20.93 4.81 -11.44
CA HIS A 88 21.59 4.32 -12.65
C HIS A 88 22.93 5.02 -12.91
N LEU A 89 22.99 6.33 -12.69
CA LEU A 89 24.20 7.13 -12.92
C LEU A 89 25.14 7.15 -11.71
N GLY A 90 24.63 6.83 -10.52
CA GLY A 90 25.38 6.86 -9.27
C GLY A 90 25.65 8.27 -8.73
N TYR A 91 24.98 9.30 -9.27
CA TYR A 91 25.11 10.68 -8.82
C TYR A 91 23.82 11.47 -9.05
N ASP A 92 23.59 12.51 -8.25
CA ASP A 92 22.39 13.36 -8.36
C ASP A 92 22.56 14.49 -9.39
N LYS A 93 21.46 15.13 -9.77
CA LYS A 93 21.48 16.27 -10.69
C LYS A 93 22.39 17.37 -10.14
N HIS A 94 23.32 17.83 -10.98
CA HIS A 94 24.34 18.85 -10.65
C HIS A 94 25.42 18.44 -9.63
N ASP A 95 25.52 17.15 -9.31
CA ASP A 95 26.58 16.65 -8.44
C ASP A 95 27.98 16.86 -9.09
N PRO A 96 28.97 17.42 -8.37
CA PRO A 96 30.36 17.47 -8.83
C PRO A 96 30.95 16.12 -9.26
N ALA A 97 30.46 15.01 -8.69
CA ALA A 97 30.84 13.65 -9.08
C ALA A 97 30.49 13.33 -10.56
N ALA A 98 29.58 14.09 -11.17
CA ALA A 98 29.25 13.98 -12.59
C ALA A 98 30.38 14.48 -13.51
N LYS A 99 31.35 15.26 -13.00
CA LYS A 99 32.44 15.81 -13.81
C LYS A 99 33.41 14.69 -14.19
N ASN A 100 33.61 14.52 -15.50
CA ASN A 100 34.43 13.47 -16.12
C ASN A 100 33.80 12.06 -16.16
N GLY A 101 32.48 11.94 -15.94
CA GLY A 101 31.73 10.69 -16.17
C GLY A 101 31.42 10.49 -17.66
N GLY A 102 31.51 9.25 -18.15
CA GLY A 102 31.23 8.93 -19.56
C GLY A 102 29.76 9.08 -19.97
N ASN A 103 28.82 9.05 -19.01
CA ASN A 103 27.39 9.26 -19.23
C ASN A 103 26.88 10.44 -18.41
N SER A 104 26.11 11.33 -19.04
CA SER A 104 25.60 12.58 -18.46
C SER A 104 24.08 12.72 -18.65
N ARG A 105 23.39 13.26 -17.65
CA ARG A 105 21.96 13.61 -17.77
C ARG A 105 21.76 14.64 -18.90
N ASN A 106 20.87 14.35 -19.86
CA ASN A 106 20.68 15.16 -21.07
C ASN A 106 19.31 15.87 -21.12
N GLY A 107 18.94 16.54 -20.02
CA GLY A 107 17.67 17.27 -19.94
C GLY A 107 16.50 16.37 -19.58
N THR A 108 15.30 16.71 -20.07
CA THR A 108 14.03 16.03 -19.79
C THR A 108 13.14 16.07 -21.03
N ARG A 109 12.22 15.11 -21.18
CA ARG A 109 11.25 15.07 -22.27
C ARG A 109 9.82 14.88 -21.75
N SER A 110 8.86 15.58 -22.35
CA SER A 110 7.44 15.38 -22.06
C SER A 110 6.89 14.07 -22.64
N LYS A 111 6.00 13.43 -21.89
CA LYS A 111 5.15 12.32 -22.33
C LYS A 111 3.81 12.37 -21.59
N THR A 112 2.74 11.90 -22.23
CA THR A 112 1.45 11.70 -21.56
C THR A 112 1.28 10.23 -21.18
N VAL A 113 1.03 9.98 -19.89
CA VAL A 113 0.78 8.65 -19.32
C VAL A 113 -0.68 8.56 -18.91
N LEU A 114 -1.37 7.50 -19.32
CA LEU A 114 -2.74 7.26 -18.89
C LEU A 114 -2.73 6.65 -17.49
N THR A 115 -3.45 7.29 -16.55
CA THR A 115 -3.58 6.83 -15.17
C THR A 115 -5.06 6.79 -14.78
N ASP A 116 -5.37 6.15 -13.65
CA ASP A 116 -6.74 6.10 -13.12
C ASP A 116 -7.29 7.47 -12.72
N ALA A 117 -6.40 8.43 -12.43
CA ALA A 117 -6.76 9.83 -12.16
C ALA A 117 -6.94 10.67 -13.43
N GLY A 118 -6.76 10.08 -14.61
CA GLY A 118 -6.78 10.73 -15.92
C GLY A 118 -5.41 10.77 -16.62
N PRO A 119 -5.34 11.31 -17.85
CA PRO A 119 -4.09 11.45 -18.60
C PRO A 119 -3.13 12.43 -17.92
N VAL A 120 -1.93 12.02 -17.56
CA VAL A 120 -0.92 12.86 -16.90
C VAL A 120 0.21 13.17 -17.89
N GLU A 121 0.41 14.45 -18.22
CA GLU A 121 1.65 14.85 -18.89
C GLU A 121 2.77 14.99 -17.86
N ASN A 122 3.85 14.22 -18.01
CA ASN A 122 5.04 14.27 -17.18
C ASN A 122 6.28 14.64 -18.00
N CYS A 123 7.22 15.36 -17.39
CA CYS A 123 8.51 15.71 -17.97
C CYS A 123 9.61 15.03 -17.17
N ALA A 124 10.11 13.92 -17.70
CA ALA A 124 11.09 13.07 -17.03
C ALA A 124 12.46 13.11 -17.76
N PRO A 125 13.56 12.83 -17.06
CA PRO A 125 14.92 12.82 -17.63
C PRO A 125 15.13 11.81 -18.77
#